data_AF-A0A1S2FCV9-F1
#
_entry.id   AF-A0A1S2FCV9-F1
#
_cell.length_a   1.000
_cell.length_b   1.000
_cell.length_c   1.000
_cell.angle_alpha   90.00
_cell.angle_beta   90.00
_cell.angle_gamma   90.00
#
_symmetry.space_group_name_H-M   'P 1'
#
loop_
_entity.id
_entity.type
_entity.pdbx_description
1 polymer ?
#
loop_
_entity_poly.entity_id
_entity_poly.type
_entity_poly.pdbx_seq_one_letter_code
_entity_poly.pdbx_strand_id
1 'polypeptide(L)'
;MLESLAIGIVFVLYGLVLFLIPPKSSKSFYAYKTTSSLKNERNFKVANAYVSLLLMIFGVILLLIARLTGHFMTTGIATVIVFILIYILVERKLKNL
;
A
#
# COMPACT_ATOMS: atom_id res chain seq x y z
N MET A 1 -22.00 3.37 6.22
CA MET A 1 -21.68 2.09 5.52
C MET A 1 -20.88 2.29 4.23
N LEU A 2 -21.26 3.18 3.30
CA LEU A 2 -20.45 3.44 2.10
C LEU A 2 -19.12 4.13 2.41
N GLU A 3 -19.13 5.12 3.31
CA GLU A 3 -17.93 5.86 3.71
C GLU A 3 -16.82 4.96 4.28
N SER A 4 -17.19 3.92 5.02
CA SER A 4 -16.23 2.95 5.56
C SER A 4 -15.56 2.10 4.48
N LEU A 5 -16.20 1.90 3.33
CA LEU A 5 -15.61 1.15 2.21
C LEU A 5 -14.61 1.98 1.41
N ALA A 6 -14.74 3.31 1.42
CA ALA A 6 -13.96 4.21 0.57
C ALA A 6 -12.44 4.00 0.74
N ILE A 7 -11.96 3.80 1.97
CA ILE A 7 -10.53 3.61 2.25
C ILE A 7 -10.01 2.34 1.58
N GLY A 8 -10.72 1.22 1.73
CA GLY A 8 -10.35 -0.04 1.10
C GLY A 8 -10.34 0.05 -0.43
N ILE A 9 -11.33 0.73 -1.02
CA ILE A 9 -11.39 0.98 -2.47
C ILE A 9 -10.17 1.77 -2.93
N VAL A 10 -9.81 2.86 -2.25
CA VAL A 10 -8.64 3.69 -2.60
C VAL A 10 -7.36 2.86 -2.54
N PHE A 11 -7.19 2.01 -1.53
CA PHE A 11 -6.03 1.13 -1.42
C PHE A 11 -5.93 0.15 -2.59
N VAL A 12 -7.03 -0.53 -2.94
CA VAL A 12 -7.05 -1.47 -4.07
C VAL A 12 -6.76 -0.74 -5.39
N LEU A 13 -7.41 0.40 -5.64
CA LEU A 13 -7.22 1.17 -6.87
C LEU A 13 -5.78 1.70 -6.98
N TYR A 14 -5.22 2.22 -5.90
CA TYR A 14 -3.86 2.74 -5.91
C TYR A 14 -2.82 1.61 -6.08
N GLY A 15 -3.03 0.47 -5.42
CA GLY A 15 -2.23 -0.73 -5.64
C GLY A 15 -2.30 -1.20 -7.09
N LEU A 16 -3.50 -1.19 -7.70
CA LEU A 16 -3.71 -1.56 -9.09
C LEU A 16 -3.02 -0.57 -10.06
N VAL A 17 -3.06 0.73 -9.80
CA VAL A 17 -2.34 1.73 -10.59
C VAL A 17 -0.83 1.50 -10.54
N LEU A 18 -0.27 1.24 -9.36
CA LEU A 18 1.15 0.92 -9.21
C LEU A 18 1.54 -0.41 -9.87
N PHE A 19 0.63 -1.38 -9.91
CA PHE A 19 0.86 -2.68 -10.54
C PHE A 19 0.81 -2.61 -12.08
N LEU A 20 -0.22 -1.96 -12.64
CA LEU A 20 -0.42 -1.84 -14.08
C LEU A 20 0.50 -0.80 -14.73
N ILE A 21 0.76 0.30 -14.02
CA ILE A 21 1.55 1.44 -14.50
C ILE A 21 2.69 1.70 -13.51
N PRO A 22 3.65 0.77 -13.38
CA PRO A 22 4.72 0.90 -12.40
C PRO A 22 5.53 2.19 -12.64
N PRO A 23 5.86 2.93 -11.57
CA PRO A 23 6.60 4.16 -11.70
C PRO A 23 7.99 3.89 -12.28
N LYS A 24 8.34 4.60 -13.34
CA LYS A 24 9.59 4.37 -14.08
C LYS A 24 10.82 4.95 -13.40
N SER A 25 10.65 5.91 -12.49
CA SER A 25 11.75 6.58 -11.81
C SER A 25 11.36 7.14 -10.45
N SER A 26 12.36 7.43 -9.62
CA SER A 26 12.22 8.08 -8.32
C SER A 26 11.60 9.48 -8.39
N LYS A 27 11.57 10.12 -9.57
CA LYS A 27 10.93 11.42 -9.79
C LYS A 27 9.40 11.30 -9.91
N SER A 28 8.86 10.10 -10.14
CA SER A 28 7.41 9.91 -10.25
C SER A 28 6.70 10.30 -8.95
N PHE A 29 5.62 11.10 -9.04
CA PHE A 29 4.91 11.63 -7.87
C PHE A 29 4.10 10.55 -7.13
N TYR A 30 3.61 9.56 -7.86
CA TYR A 30 2.82 8.45 -7.32
C TYR A 30 3.67 7.24 -6.90
N ALA A 31 5.00 7.37 -6.89
CA ALA A 31 5.86 6.28 -6.46
C ALA A 31 5.93 6.17 -4.94
N TYR A 32 6.08 4.94 -4.45
CA TYR A 32 6.47 4.67 -3.07
C TYR A 32 7.95 4.98 -2.85
N LYS A 33 8.22 5.86 -1.88
CA LYS A 33 9.55 6.40 -1.61
C LYS A 33 9.88 6.29 -0.12
N THR A 34 10.95 5.57 0.17
CA THR A 34 11.65 5.56 1.45
C THR A 34 13.14 5.70 1.18
N THR A 35 13.93 6.03 2.20
CA THR A 35 15.40 6.11 2.07
C THR A 35 15.98 4.81 1.50
N SER A 36 15.46 3.66 1.94
CA SER A 36 15.87 2.35 1.45
C SER A 36 15.42 2.08 0.01
N SER A 37 14.21 2.51 -0.38
CA SER A 37 13.72 2.31 -1.74
C SER A 37 14.46 3.17 -2.77
N LEU A 38 14.96 4.34 -2.36
CA LEU A 38 15.68 5.27 -3.22
C LEU A 38 17.18 5.00 -3.34
N LYS A 39 17.72 3.99 -2.64
CA LYS A 39 19.16 3.67 -2.60
C LYS A 39 19.73 3.34 -3.99
N ASN A 40 18.99 2.61 -4.82
CA ASN A 40 19.37 2.28 -6.19
C ASN A 40 18.13 1.88 -7.01
N GLU A 41 18.27 1.77 -8.33
CA GLU A 41 17.16 1.45 -9.24
C GLU A 41 16.51 0.08 -8.95
N ARG A 42 17.30 -0.92 -8.54
CA ARG A 42 16.81 -2.26 -8.19
C ARG A 42 15.89 -2.19 -6.96
N ASN A 43 16.32 -1.50 -5.90
CA ASN A 43 15.52 -1.29 -4.69
C ASN A 43 14.24 -0.53 -5.01
N PHE A 44 14.31 0.50 -5.86
CA PHE A 44 13.16 1.29 -6.25
C PHE A 44 12.11 0.43 -6.96
N LYS A 45 12.52 -0.37 -7.95
CA LYS A 45 11.64 -1.29 -8.67
C LYS A 45 11.04 -2.35 -7.75
N VAL A 46 11.85 -2.98 -6.90
CA VAL A 46 11.35 -4.02 -5.97
C VAL A 46 10.38 -3.44 -4.95
N ALA A 47 10.68 -2.26 -4.38
CA ALA A 47 9.79 -1.61 -3.40
C ALA A 47 8.43 -1.27 -4.01
N ASN A 48 8.41 -0.68 -5.21
CA ASN A 48 7.17 -0.27 -5.87
C ASN A 48 6.36 -1.47 -6.38
N ALA A 49 7.01 -2.53 -6.86
CA ALA A 49 6.31 -3.77 -7.19
C ALA A 49 5.71 -4.42 -5.93
N TYR A 50 6.48 -4.51 -4.84
CA TYR A 50 6.03 -5.17 -3.62
C TYR A 50 4.91 -4.40 -2.91
N VAL A 51 5.03 -3.07 -2.80
CA VAL A 51 3.99 -2.24 -2.18
C VAL A 51 2.69 -2.26 -2.98
N SER A 52 2.74 -2.39 -4.32
CA SER A 52 1.55 -2.51 -5.16
C SER A 52 0.69 -3.72 -4.75
N LEU A 53 1.35 -4.87 -4.53
CA LEU A 53 0.71 -6.10 -4.09
C LEU A 53 0.16 -5.95 -2.67
N LEU A 54 0.95 -5.38 -1.75
CA LEU A 54 0.51 -5.17 -0.37
C LEU A 54 -0.71 -4.24 -0.29
N LEU A 55 -0.74 -3.16 -1.07
CA LEU A 55 -1.88 -2.24 -1.13
C LEU A 55 -3.15 -2.94 -1.60
N MET A 56 -3.06 -3.79 -2.62
CA MET A 56 -4.22 -4.57 -3.08
C MET A 56 -4.69 -5.56 -2.01
N ILE A 57 -3.77 -6.33 -1.41
CA ILE A 57 -4.10 -7.33 -0.37
C ILE A 57 -4.74 -6.65 0.85
N PHE A 58 -4.10 -5.62 1.40
CA PHE A 58 -4.63 -4.92 2.56
C PHE A 58 -5.87 -4.08 2.23
N GLY A 59 -6.01 -3.57 1.01
CA GLY A 59 -7.23 -2.93 0.55
C GLY A 59 -8.43 -3.88 0.61
N VAL A 60 -8.28 -5.12 0.15
CA VAL A 60 -9.32 -6.17 0.28
C VAL A 60 -9.62 -6.48 1.75
N ILE A 61 -8.60 -6.59 2.61
CA ILE A 61 -8.79 -6.80 4.06
C ILE A 61 -9.58 -5.64 4.68
N LEU A 62 -9.26 -4.39 4.33
CA LEU A 62 -9.97 -3.20 4.82
C LEU A 62 -11.42 -3.18 4.33
N LEU A 63 -11.70 -3.61 3.09
CA LEU A 63 -13.07 -3.76 2.59
C LEU A 63 -13.86 -4.78 3.41
N LEU A 64 -13.25 -5.91 3.76
CA LEU A 64 -13.88 -6.93 4.60
C LEU A 64 -14.15 -6.39 6.01
N ILE A 65 -13.18 -5.70 6.64
CA ILE A 65 -13.36 -5.07 7.96
C ILE A 65 -14.49 -4.06 7.92
N ALA A 66 -14.52 -3.18 6.90
CA ALA A 66 -15.56 -2.19 6.73
C ALA A 66 -16.94 -2.82 6.50
N ARG A 67 -17.01 -3.92 5.73
CA ARG A 67 -18.27 -4.64 5.46
C ARG A 67 -18.83 -5.33 6.69
N LEU A 68 -17.96 -5.91 7.53
CA LEU A 68 -18.31 -6.65 8.74
C LEU A 68 -18.67 -5.73 9.91
N THR A 69 -17.93 -4.64 10.08
CA THR A 69 -18.12 -3.73 11.22
C THR A 69 -19.08 -2.59 10.93
N GLY A 70 -19.15 -2.10 9.69
CA GLY A 70 -19.98 -0.95 9.31
C GLY A 70 -19.55 0.41 9.90
N HIS A 71 -18.52 0.43 10.75
CA HIS A 71 -18.03 1.62 11.47
C HIS A 71 -16.79 2.22 10.79
N PHE A 72 -16.88 3.51 10.45
CA PHE A 72 -15.77 4.24 9.84
C PHE A 72 -14.55 4.32 10.76
N MET A 73 -14.75 4.57 12.06
CA MET A 73 -13.66 4.69 13.03
C MET A 73 -12.81 3.41 13.13
N THR A 74 -13.46 2.24 13.14
CA THR A 74 -12.78 0.94 13.17
C THR A 74 -11.93 0.73 11.92
N THR A 75 -12.47 1.09 10.75
CA THR A 75 -11.73 1.01 9.48
C THR A 75 -10.57 2.00 9.45
N GLY A 76 -10.75 3.21 9.99
CA GLY A 76 -9.69 4.21 10.14
C GLY A 76 -8.53 3.72 11.01
N ILE A 77 -8.82 3.15 12.18
CA ILE A 77 -7.81 2.56 13.06
C ILE A 77 -7.07 1.41 12.35
N ALA A 78 -7.81 0.51 11.70
CA ALA A 78 -7.22 -0.59 10.94
C ALA A 78 -6.30 -0.08 9.82
N THR A 79 -6.64 1.03 9.19
CA THR A 79 -5.83 1.66 8.13
C THR A 79 -4.47 2.13 8.64
N VAL A 80 -4.41 2.72 9.84
CA VAL A 80 -3.14 3.14 10.45
C VAL A 80 -2.24 1.93 10.71
N ILE A 81 -2.80 0.84 11.25
CA ILE A 81 -2.08 -0.42 11.49
C ILE A 81 -1.55 -0.98 10.15
N VAL A 82 -2.39 -0.99 9.12
CA VAL A 82 -2.03 -1.45 7.77
C VAL A 82 -0.87 -0.62 7.20
N PHE A 83 -0.90 0.72 7.29
CA PHE A 83 0.20 1.55 6.79
C PHE A 83 1.54 1.22 7.45
N ILE A 84 1.53 1.02 8.78
CA ILE A 84 2.73 0.63 9.54
C ILE A 84 3.22 -0.75 9.08
N LEU A 85 2.30 -1.72 8.91
CA LEU A 85 2.64 -3.05 8.43
C LEU A 85 3.23 -3.02 7.03
N ILE A 86 2.64 -2.28 6.09
CA ILE A 86 3.15 -2.13 4.73
C ILE A 86 4.57 -1.56 4.77
N TYR A 87 4.80 -0.49 5.53
CA TYR A 87 6.13 0.09 5.69
C TYR A 87 7.15 -0.94 6.22
N ILE A 88 6.82 -1.64 7.31
CA ILE A 88 7.72 -2.65 7.90
C ILE A 88 8.01 -3.78 6.92
N LEU A 89 6.99 -4.28 6.21
CA LEU A 89 7.14 -5.37 5.25
C LEU A 89 8.04 -4.97 4.08
N VAL A 90 7.86 -3.76 3.54
CA VAL A 90 8.71 -3.25 2.45
C VAL A 90 10.15 -3.07 2.93
N GLU A 91 10.38 -2.45 4.09
CA GLU A 91 11.73 -2.26 4.63
C GLU A 91 12.42 -3.60 4.93
N ARG A 92 11.70 -4.58 5.48
CA ARG A 92 12.22 -5.94 5.66
C ARG A 92 12.58 -6.60 4.33
N LYS A 93 11.74 -6.45 3.31
CA LYS A 93 12.02 -6.97 1.96
C LYS A 93 13.29 -6.35 1.39
N LEU A 94 13.46 -5.03 1.54
CA LEU A 94 14.64 -4.31 1.02
C LEU A 94 15.94 -4.62 1.77
N LYS A 95 15.88 -4.93 3.07
CA LYS A 95 17.06 -5.35 3.85
C LYS A 95 17.59 -6.72 3.43
N ASN A 96 16.76 -7.56 2.82
CA ASN A 96 17.11 -8.92 2.40
C ASN A 96 17.41 -9.03 0.89
N LEU A 97 17.63 -7.91 0.19
CA LEU A 97 17.96 -7.85 -1.25
C LEU A 97 19.47 -7.75 -1.52
#